data_AF-A0A497A5S0-F1
#
_entry.id   AF-A0A497A5S0-F1
#
_cell.length_a   1.000
_cell.length_b   1.000
_cell.length_c   1.000
_cell.angle_alpha   90.00
_cell.angle_beta   90.00
_cell.angle_gamma   90.00
#
_symmetry.space_group_name_H-M   'P 1'
#
loop_
_entity.id
_entity.type
_entity.pdbx_description
1 polymer ?
#
loop_
_entity_poly.entity_id
_entity_poly.type
_entity_poly.pdbx_seq_one_letter_code
_entity_poly.pdbx_strand_id
1 'polypeptide(L)'
;MNHPDECLQCGTCVTVCPVEMVGGHAIVTFLADPDATDYSVWLCTSCWRCQEACPGGVSIYELMMEQRRREEAPAGYRAAFESVLACGLALQVPQEELDQMRAAWGLEPTRLPPPGLARALLCAEDGDRW
;
A
#
# COMPACT_ATOMS: atom_id res chain seq x y z
N MET A 1 -7.75 9.30 13.78
CA MET A 1 -9.20 9.09 14.03
C MET A 1 -9.86 9.25 12.69
N ASN A 2 -10.47 8.18 12.20
CA ASN A 2 -11.28 8.23 11.00
C ASN A 2 -12.59 8.88 11.41
N HIS A 3 -12.89 10.09 10.91
CA HIS A 3 -14.12 10.82 11.22
C HIS A 3 -15.16 10.64 10.09
N PRO A 4 -15.64 9.42 9.77
CA PRO A 4 -16.58 9.23 8.67
C PRO A 4 -17.91 9.96 8.90
N ASP A 5 -18.30 10.17 10.16
CA ASP A 5 -19.51 10.88 10.55
C ASP A 5 -19.48 12.38 10.19
N GLU A 6 -18.29 12.93 9.91
CA GLU A 6 -18.12 14.32 9.45
C GLU A 6 -18.26 14.46 7.92
N CYS A 7 -18.58 13.36 7.22
CA CYS A 7 -18.76 13.36 5.78
C CYS A 7 -20.00 14.15 5.34
N LEU A 8 -19.77 15.26 4.64
CA LEU A 8 -20.82 16.14 4.10
C LEU A 8 -21.42 15.66 2.77
N GLN A 9 -21.00 14.49 2.25
CA GLN A 9 -21.42 13.98 0.94
C GLN A 9 -21.19 14.99 -0.22
N CYS A 10 -20.15 15.82 -0.11
CA CYS A 10 -19.86 16.90 -1.08
C CYS A 10 -19.22 16.44 -2.39
N GLY A 11 -18.70 15.21 -2.45
CA GLY A 11 -18.06 14.64 -3.65
C GLY A 11 -16.66 15.17 -3.97
N THR A 12 -16.07 16.08 -3.18
CA THR A 12 -14.74 16.64 -3.46
C THR A 12 -13.65 15.56 -3.60
N CYS A 13 -13.71 14.52 -2.76
CA CYS A 13 -12.79 13.39 -2.81
C CYS A 13 -12.82 12.65 -4.15
N VAL A 14 -13.98 12.60 -4.81
CA VAL A 14 -14.18 11.98 -6.13
C VAL A 14 -13.53 12.84 -7.21
N THR A 15 -13.79 14.14 -7.20
CA THR A 15 -13.23 15.10 -8.18
C THR A 15 -11.70 15.09 -8.20
N VAL A 16 -11.07 14.94 -7.04
CA VAL A 16 -9.60 14.94 -6.94
C VAL A 16 -8.97 13.56 -7.15
N CYS A 17 -9.76 12.48 -7.20
CA CYS A 17 -9.25 11.12 -7.27
C CYS A 17 -8.87 10.73 -8.71
N PRO A 18 -7.61 10.37 -9.00
CA PRO A 18 -7.22 9.94 -10.34
C PRO A 18 -7.90 8.65 -10.79
N VAL A 19 -8.26 7.77 -9.85
CA VAL A 19 -8.94 6.50 -10.13
C VAL A 19 -10.38 6.74 -10.58
N GLU A 20 -11.09 7.65 -9.90
CA GLU A 20 -12.45 8.02 -10.27
C GLU A 20 -12.49 8.72 -11.62
N MET A 21 -11.53 9.60 -11.91
CA MET A 21 -11.43 10.30 -13.20
C MET A 21 -11.29 9.35 -14.40
N VAL A 22 -10.74 8.15 -14.21
CA VAL A 22 -10.57 7.14 -15.27
C VAL A 22 -11.61 6.01 -15.18
N GLY A 23 -12.62 6.13 -14.31
CA GLY A 23 -13.73 5.18 -14.19
C GLY A 23 -13.48 3.95 -13.32
N GLY A 24 -12.50 3.99 -12.41
CA GLY A 24 -12.16 2.86 -11.54
C GLY A 24 -13.02 2.72 -10.26
N HIS A 25 -13.80 3.73 -9.89
CA HIS A 25 -14.80 3.66 -8.79
C HIS A 25 -14.32 3.09 -7.44
N ALA A 26 -13.19 3.58 -6.93
CA ALA A 26 -12.62 3.10 -5.65
C ALA A 26 -13.23 3.76 -4.40
N ILE A 27 -13.59 5.04 -4.49
CA ILE A 27 -14.04 5.85 -3.35
C ILE A 27 -15.56 5.93 -3.32
N VAL A 28 -16.19 6.17 -4.48
CA VAL A 28 -17.65 6.32 -4.57
C VAL A 28 -18.36 5.05 -4.12
N THR A 29 -17.94 3.90 -4.67
CA THR A 29 -18.55 2.61 -4.34
C THR A 29 -18.32 2.26 -2.88
N PHE A 30 -17.10 2.40 -2.36
CA PHE A 30 -16.80 2.19 -0.94
C PHE A 30 -17.65 3.06 0.00
N LEU A 31 -17.78 4.36 -0.29
CA LEU A 31 -18.53 5.28 0.59
C LEU A 31 -20.05 5.01 0.53
N ALA A 32 -20.56 4.47 -0.57
CA ALA A 32 -21.96 4.10 -0.72
C ALA A 32 -22.27 2.74 -0.09
N ASP A 33 -21.42 1.75 -0.36
CA ASP A 33 -21.52 0.37 0.12
C ASP A 33 -20.11 -0.24 0.26
N PRO A 34 -19.55 -0.29 1.49
CA PRO A 34 -18.26 -0.91 1.75
C PRO A 34 -18.18 -2.39 1.35
N ASP A 35 -19.32 -3.09 1.35
CA ASP A 35 -19.41 -4.54 1.10
C ASP A 35 -19.71 -4.85 -0.38
N ALA A 36 -19.75 -3.83 -1.25
CA ALA A 36 -19.97 -4.02 -2.68
C ALA A 36 -18.85 -4.84 -3.32
N THR A 37 -19.22 -5.69 -4.27
CA THR A 37 -18.33 -6.69 -4.90
C THR A 37 -17.87 -6.31 -6.31
N ASP A 38 -18.34 -5.18 -6.83
CA ASP A 38 -18.07 -4.67 -8.17
C ASP A 38 -16.92 -3.63 -8.21
N TYR A 39 -16.21 -3.45 -7.10
CA TYR A 39 -15.00 -2.63 -7.01
C TYR A 39 -13.94 -3.32 -6.13
N SER A 40 -12.74 -2.73 -6.07
CA SER A 40 -11.68 -3.17 -5.17
C SER A 40 -11.05 -1.97 -4.49
N VAL A 41 -10.83 -2.05 -3.17
CA VAL A 41 -10.14 -0.98 -2.43
C VAL A 41 -8.66 -0.90 -2.81
N TRP A 42 -8.10 -1.95 -3.42
CA TRP A 42 -6.74 -1.97 -3.94
C TRP A 42 -6.52 -1.07 -5.15
N LEU A 43 -7.59 -0.55 -5.77
CA LEU A 43 -7.50 0.50 -6.79
C LEU A 43 -7.04 1.85 -6.20
N CYS A 44 -7.26 2.10 -4.91
CA CYS A 44 -6.77 3.31 -4.26
C CYS A 44 -5.24 3.40 -4.38
N THR A 45 -4.72 4.47 -5.00
CA THR A 45 -3.27 4.65 -5.20
C THR A 45 -2.53 5.15 -3.98
N SER A 46 -3.22 5.37 -2.85
CA SER A 46 -2.63 5.95 -1.64
C SER A 46 -1.94 7.30 -1.91
N CYS A 47 -2.55 8.14 -2.75
CA CYS A 47 -1.99 9.46 -3.12
C CYS A 47 -2.43 10.63 -2.23
N TRP A 48 -3.29 10.38 -1.23
CA TRP A 48 -3.74 11.34 -0.19
C TRP A 48 -4.54 12.56 -0.66
N ARG A 49 -4.75 12.74 -1.97
CA ARG A 49 -5.52 13.88 -2.52
C ARG A 49 -6.91 14.03 -1.91
N CYS A 50 -7.62 12.92 -1.69
CA CYS A 50 -8.95 12.93 -1.10
C CYS A 50 -8.95 13.38 0.37
N GLN A 51 -7.89 13.08 1.12
CA GLN A 51 -7.72 13.50 2.50
C GLN A 51 -7.46 15.00 2.58
N GLU A 52 -6.51 15.51 1.79
CA GLU A 52 -6.17 16.94 1.77
C GLU A 52 -7.30 17.83 1.27
N ALA A 53 -8.11 17.32 0.35
CA ALA A 53 -9.21 18.08 -0.23
C ALA A 53 -10.51 18.01 0.59
N CYS A 54 -10.60 17.17 1.63
CA CYS A 54 -11.84 16.97 2.35
C CYS A 54 -12.19 18.19 3.23
N PRO A 55 -13.28 18.92 2.96
CA PRO A 55 -13.66 20.08 3.79
C PRO A 55 -14.18 19.68 5.17
N GLY A 56 -14.63 18.43 5.33
CA GLY A 56 -15.08 17.87 6.61
C GLY A 56 -14.00 17.11 7.36
N GLY A 57 -12.74 17.11 6.91
CA GLY A 57 -11.63 16.48 7.65
C GLY A 57 -11.66 14.93 7.72
N VAL A 58 -12.47 14.27 6.90
CA VAL A 58 -12.55 12.80 6.86
C VAL A 58 -11.22 12.20 6.38
N SER A 59 -10.61 11.33 7.19
CA SER A 59 -9.41 10.57 6.77
C SER A 59 -9.78 9.41 5.85
N ILE A 60 -10.04 9.74 4.57
CA ILE A 60 -10.42 8.74 3.56
C ILE A 60 -9.28 7.75 3.31
N TYR A 61 -8.02 8.18 3.40
CA TYR A 61 -6.87 7.27 3.25
C TYR A 61 -6.89 6.15 4.30
N GLU A 62 -7.04 6.49 5.58
CA GLU A 62 -7.08 5.51 6.65
C GLU A 62 -8.30 4.57 6.52
N LEU A 63 -9.47 5.07 6.10
CA LEU A 63 -10.64 4.24 5.77
C LEU A 63 -10.32 3.20 4.68
N MET A 64 -9.62 3.61 3.61
CA MET A 64 -9.20 2.69 2.54
C MET A 64 -8.19 1.66 3.04
N MET A 65 -7.24 2.06 3.90
CA MET A 65 -6.26 1.13 4.47
C MET A 65 -6.90 0.11 5.41
N GLU A 66 -7.94 0.50 6.15
CA GLU A 66 -8.72 -0.43 6.97
C GLU A 66 -9.43 -1.47 6.11
N GLN A 67 -10.06 -1.08 5.01
CA GLN A 67 -10.70 -2.05 4.12
C GLN A 67 -9.70 -2.97 3.42
N ARG A 68 -8.47 -2.51 3.11
CA ARG A 68 -7.42 -3.39 2.57
C ARG A 68 -7.08 -4.56 3.50
N ARG A 69 -7.33 -4.44 4.81
CA ARG A 69 -7.15 -5.55 5.76
C ARG A 69 -8.26 -6.60 5.65
N ARG A 70 -9.39 -6.26 5.01
CA ARG A 70 -10.58 -7.11 4.86
C ARG A 70 -10.70 -7.70 3.45
N GLU A 71 -10.09 -7.07 2.46
CA GLU A 71 -10.02 -7.56 1.09
C GLU A 71 -8.69 -8.29 0.82
N GLU A 72 -8.77 -9.43 0.12
CA GLU A 72 -7.58 -10.21 -0.26
C GLU A 72 -6.62 -9.38 -1.13
N ALA A 73 -5.33 -9.41 -0.78
CA ALA A 73 -4.34 -8.61 -1.51
C ALA A 73 -4.09 -9.15 -2.92
N PRO A 74 -3.94 -8.27 -3.94
CA PRO A 74 -3.58 -8.67 -5.29
C PRO A 74 -2.27 -9.47 -5.30
N ALA A 75 -2.15 -10.41 -6.24
CA ALA A 75 -1.03 -11.36 -6.29
C ALA A 75 0.36 -10.70 -6.25
N GLY A 76 0.53 -9.54 -6.88
CA GLY A 76 1.81 -8.80 -6.86
C GLY A 76 2.22 -8.32 -5.47
N TYR A 77 1.27 -7.88 -4.63
CA TYR A 77 1.56 -7.50 -3.24
C TYR A 77 1.95 -8.71 -2.41
N ARG A 78 1.27 -9.84 -2.59
CA ARG A 78 1.60 -11.10 -1.91
C ARG A 78 2.99 -11.57 -2.27
N ALA A 79 3.32 -11.60 -3.56
CA ALA A 79 4.64 -12.00 -4.05
C ALA A 79 5.76 -11.07 -3.51
N ALA A 80 5.53 -9.76 -3.50
CA ALA A 80 6.48 -8.80 -2.93
C ALA A 80 6.69 -9.02 -1.43
N PHE A 81 5.61 -9.26 -0.66
CA PHE A 81 5.69 -9.55 0.76
C PHE A 81 6.45 -10.85 1.05
N GLU A 82 6.14 -11.93 0.33
CA GLU A 82 6.85 -13.21 0.43
C GLU A 82 8.34 -13.06 0.11
N SER A 83 8.68 -12.23 -0.90
CA SER A 83 10.07 -11.91 -1.22
C SER A 83 10.77 -11.17 -0.09
N VAL A 84 10.11 -10.18 0.54
CA VAL A 84 10.69 -9.49 1.71
C VAL A 84 10.97 -10.48 2.84
N LEU A 85 10.05 -11.39 3.15
CA LEU A 85 10.27 -12.41 4.18
C LEU A 85 11.42 -13.36 3.83
N ALA A 86 11.59 -13.70 2.55
CA ALA A 86 12.60 -14.62 2.07
C ALA A 86 14.00 -14.01 2.03
N CYS A 87 14.15 -12.78 1.51
CA CYS A 87 15.46 -12.18 1.21
C CYS A 87 15.62 -10.71 1.64
N GLY A 88 14.61 -10.13 2.31
CA GLY A 88 14.64 -8.73 2.74
C GLY A 88 14.36 -7.72 1.63
N LEU A 89 14.01 -8.16 0.43
CA LEU A 89 13.76 -7.30 -0.74
C LEU A 89 12.39 -7.59 -1.34
N ALA A 90 11.66 -6.55 -1.73
CA ALA A 90 10.38 -6.70 -2.43
C ALA A 90 10.54 -7.23 -3.87
N LEU A 91 11.69 -6.93 -4.49
CA LEU A 91 12.07 -7.43 -5.80
C LEU A 91 13.37 -8.21 -5.66
N GLN A 92 13.38 -9.45 -6.13
CA GLN A 92 14.58 -10.28 -6.09
C GLN A 92 15.55 -9.85 -7.19
N VAL A 93 16.77 -9.49 -6.78
CA VAL A 93 17.85 -9.15 -7.70
C VAL A 93 19.06 -9.99 -7.29
N PRO A 94 19.67 -10.76 -8.20
CA PRO A 94 20.92 -11.46 -7.92
C PRO A 94 22.04 -10.49 -7.52
N GLN A 95 22.88 -10.89 -6.57
CA GLN A 95 24.02 -10.09 -6.08
C GLN A 95 24.91 -9.61 -7.25
N GLU A 96 25.23 -10.52 -8.17
CA GLU A 96 26.09 -10.22 -9.32
C GLU A 96 25.45 -9.19 -10.27
N GLU A 97 24.15 -9.31 -10.55
CA GLU A 97 23.43 -8.36 -11.41
C GLU A 97 23.36 -6.97 -10.77
N LEU A 98 23.12 -6.90 -9.45
CA LEU A 98 23.15 -5.64 -8.71
C LEU A 98 24.53 -5.00 -8.76
N ASP A 99 25.59 -5.76 -8.56
CA ASP A 99 26.96 -5.24 -8.59
C ASP A 99 27.36 -4.77 -9.99
N GLN A 100 26.97 -5.49 -11.04
CA GLN A 100 27.16 -5.07 -12.43
C GLN A 100 26.42 -3.74 -12.73
N MET A 101 25.15 -3.63 -12.33
CA MET A 101 24.37 -2.40 -12.49
C MET A 101 25.00 -1.24 -11.72
N ARG A 102 25.47 -1.47 -10.48
CA ARG A 102 26.16 -0.45 -9.68
C ARG A 102 27.47 0.00 -10.32
N ALA A 103 28.29 -0.93 -10.79
CA ALA A 103 29.55 -0.64 -11.47
C ALA A 103 29.34 0.19 -12.76
N ALA A 104 28.28 -0.10 -13.53
CA ALA A 104 27.93 0.68 -14.72
C ALA A 104 27.60 2.16 -14.41
N TRP A 105 27.22 2.46 -13.17
CA TRP A 105 26.96 3.81 -12.66
C TRP A 105 28.10 4.36 -11.78
N GLY A 106 29.25 3.67 -11.73
CA GLY A 106 30.41 4.09 -10.93
C GLY A 106 30.23 3.93 -9.41
N LEU A 107 29.34 3.04 -8.98
CA LEU A 107 29.05 2.78 -7.57
C LEU A 107 29.75 1.49 -7.10
N GLU A 108 30.27 1.53 -5.87
CA GLU A 108 30.88 0.35 -5.22
C GLU A 108 29.88 -0.79 -5.03
N PRO A 109 30.30 -2.07 -5.07
CA PRO A 109 29.45 -3.22 -4.74
C PRO A 109 28.75 -3.07 -3.38
N THR A 110 27.56 -3.66 -3.24
CA THR A 110 26.82 -3.64 -1.96
C THR A 110 26.37 -5.03 -1.59
N ARG A 111 26.50 -5.40 -0.32
CA ARG A 111 26.04 -6.71 0.14
C ARG A 111 24.53 -6.70 0.34
N LEU A 112 23.83 -7.63 -0.31
CA LEU A 112 22.40 -7.85 -0.07
C LEU A 112 22.15 -8.44 1.34
N PRO A 113 20.99 -8.15 1.95
CA PRO A 113 20.60 -8.78 3.21
C PRO A 113 20.64 -10.31 3.13
N PRO A 114 21.07 -11.01 4.19
CA PRO A 114 21.02 -12.46 4.20
C PRO A 114 19.56 -12.96 4.16
N PRO A 115 19.31 -14.12 3.51
CA PRO A 115 17.99 -14.72 3.50
C PRO A 115 17.43 -14.92 4.91
N GLY A 116 16.13 -14.66 5.08
CA GLY A 116 15.42 -14.81 6.34
C GLY A 116 15.69 -13.72 7.39
N LEU A 117 16.52 -12.70 7.10
CA LEU A 117 16.76 -11.59 8.04
C LEU A 117 15.45 -10.93 8.49
N ALA A 118 14.56 -10.61 7.54
CA ALA A 118 13.27 -9.98 7.85
C ALA A 118 12.42 -10.85 8.79
N ARG A 119 12.37 -12.17 8.56
CA ARG A 119 11.68 -13.10 9.45
C ARG A 119 12.32 -13.15 10.84
N ALA A 120 13.65 -13.17 10.91
CA ALA A 120 14.36 -13.17 12.19
C ALA A 120 14.09 -11.90 12.99
N LEU A 121 14.06 -10.74 12.35
CA LEU A 121 13.74 -9.47 13.00
C LEU A 121 12.29 -9.45 13.53
N LEU A 122 11.32 -9.89 12.71
CA LEU A 122 9.91 -9.93 13.11
C LEU A 122 9.63 -10.93 14.24
N CYS A 123 10.29 -12.10 14.25
CA CYS A 123 10.12 -13.11 15.30
C CYS A 123 10.96 -12.84 16.56
N ALA A 124 12.01 -12.02 16.47
CA ALA A 124 12.77 -11.59 17.65
C ALA A 124 11.96 -10.66 18.56
N GLU A 125 10.91 -10.03 18.01
CA GLU A 125 10.00 -9.13 18.72
C GLU A 125 8.82 -9.86 19.41
N ASP A 126 8.69 -11.18 19.28
CA ASP A 126 7.69 -11.99 20.04
C ASP A 126 7.98 -12.03 21.56
N GLY A 127 9.02 -11.33 22.03
CA GLY A 127 9.31 -11.06 23.44
C GLY A 127 8.61 -9.80 24.00
N ASP A 128 8.16 -8.87 23.17
CA ASP A 128 7.48 -7.64 23.63
C ASP A 128 6.45 -7.19 22.58
N ARG A 129 5.20 -7.59 22.84
CA ARG A 129 3.95 -7.22 22.15
C ARG A 129 3.89 -5.74 21.72
N TRP A 130 3.38 -5.51 20.52
CA TRP A 130 2.54 -4.34 20.22
C TRP A 130 1.07 -4.70 20.47
#